data_AF-A0A835D3P1-F1
#
_entry.id   AF-A0A835D3P1-F1
#
_cell.length_a   1.000
_cell.length_b   1.000
_cell.length_c   1.000
_cell.angle_alpha   90.00
_cell.angle_beta   90.00
_cell.angle_gamma   90.00
#
_symmetry.space_group_name_H-M   'P 1'
#
loop_
_entity.id
_entity.type
_entity.pdbx_description
1 polymer ?
#
loop_
_entity_poly.entity_id
_entity_poly.type
_entity_poly.pdbx_seq_one_letter_code
_entity_poly.pdbx_strand_id
1 'polypeptide(L)'
;MNPGDKLFETIDSAIRNCKVGIAIFSPHYCESYFCLRELTTLMESEKKVIPIFVDIKPSELRVMDNGSYVVIGVQELQRFRWALEEAKYTVGLTFDSYNGDWSDLITRTSNVVMESLIKVDKEGGWVDMMEEGRRYE
;
A
#
# COMPACT_ATOMS: atom_id res chain seq x y z
N MET A 1 -14.97 21.52 -8.99
CA MET A 1 -13.62 20.96 -9.17
C MET A 1 -12.78 21.49 -8.03
N ASN A 2 -12.40 20.62 -7.10
CA ASN A 2 -11.50 20.95 -6.01
C ASN A 2 -10.04 20.66 -6.45
N PRO A 3 -9.04 21.35 -5.89
CA PRO A 3 -7.65 20.95 -6.06
C PRO A 3 -7.49 19.49 -5.59
N GLY A 4 -7.20 18.57 -6.51
CA GLY A 4 -7.13 17.12 -6.23
C GLY A 4 -7.89 16.25 -7.22
N ASP A 5 -8.97 16.74 -7.84
CA ASP A 5 -9.84 15.92 -8.69
C ASP A 5 -9.10 15.37 -9.93
N LYS A 6 -8.14 16.13 -10.48
CA LYS A 6 -7.28 15.69 -11.60
C LYS A 6 -6.14 14.75 -11.18
N LEU A 7 -5.84 14.64 -9.89
CA LEU A 7 -4.78 13.77 -9.38
C LEU A 7 -5.28 12.34 -9.17
N PHE A 8 -6.57 12.13 -8.93
CA PHE A 8 -7.10 10.79 -8.63
C PHE A 8 -6.84 9.79 -9.74
N GLU A 9 -7.19 10.10 -10.99
CA GLU A 9 -6.98 9.17 -12.10
C GLU A 9 -5.49 8.88 -12.32
N THR A 10 -4.62 9.87 -12.11
CA THR A 10 -3.17 9.70 -12.28
C THR A 10 -2.57 8.84 -11.17
N ILE A 11 -2.99 9.06 -9.91
CA ILE A 11 -2.55 8.29 -8.76
C ILE A 11 -3.06 6.85 -8.87
N ASP A 12 -4.34 6.66 -9.16
CA ASP A 12 -4.94 5.34 -9.35
C ASP A 12 -4.25 4.56 -10.48
N SER A 13 -3.97 5.23 -11.60
CA SER A 13 -3.23 4.63 -12.71
C SER A 13 -1.81 4.25 -12.27
N ALA A 14 -1.10 5.12 -11.55
CA ALA A 14 0.24 4.81 -11.05
C ALA A 14 0.24 3.62 -10.08
N ILE A 15 -0.74 3.55 -9.17
CA ILE A 15 -0.92 2.45 -8.22
C ILE A 15 -1.16 1.14 -8.98
N ARG A 16 -2.09 1.12 -9.93
CA ARG A 16 -2.41 -0.09 -10.71
C ARG A 16 -1.25 -0.58 -11.56
N ASN A 17 -0.41 0.35 -12.05
CA ASN A 17 0.73 0.05 -12.92
C ASN A 17 2.04 -0.19 -12.15
N CYS A 18 2.10 0.08 -10.85
CA CYS A 18 3.30 -0.21 -10.07
C CYS A 18 3.51 -1.73 -9.90
N LYS A 19 4.78 -2.12 -9.73
CA LYS A 19 5.15 -3.51 -9.39
C LYS A 19 5.17 -3.75 -7.88
N VAL A 20 5.61 -2.75 -7.14
CA VAL A 20 5.78 -2.77 -5.67
C VAL A 20 5.30 -1.43 -5.14
N GLY A 21 4.44 -1.45 -4.12
CA GLY A 21 3.97 -0.27 -3.41
C GLY A 21 4.56 -0.16 -2.02
N ILE A 22 4.82 1.06 -1.56
CA ILE A 22 5.28 1.34 -0.20
C ILE A 22 4.18 2.14 0.51
N ALA A 23 3.69 1.61 1.63
CA ALA A 23 2.70 2.29 2.46
C ALA A 23 3.38 2.81 3.73
N ILE A 24 3.61 4.13 3.80
CA ILE A 24 4.23 4.77 4.96
C ILE A 24 3.12 5.23 5.91
N PHE A 25 2.90 4.47 6.97
CA PHE A 25 1.93 4.81 8.01
C PHE A 25 2.55 5.75 9.03
N SER A 26 1.92 6.89 9.23
CA SER A 26 2.23 7.89 10.25
C SER A 26 1.03 8.09 11.19
N PRO A 27 1.17 8.83 12.31
CA PRO A 27 0.07 9.04 13.26
C PRO A 27 -1.24 9.55 12.65
N HIS A 28 -1.16 10.36 11.60
CA HIS A 28 -2.32 10.96 10.92
C HIS A 28 -2.77 10.22 9.65
N TYR A 29 -2.13 9.10 9.30
CA TYR A 29 -2.43 8.38 8.05
C TYR A 29 -3.90 7.94 7.98
N CYS A 30 -4.41 7.37 9.07
CA CYS A 30 -5.79 6.85 9.13
C CYS A 30 -6.85 7.94 9.28
N GLU A 31 -6.45 9.21 9.42
CA GLU A 31 -7.35 10.37 9.44
C GLU A 31 -7.60 10.91 8.03
N SER A 32 -6.72 10.59 7.07
CA SER A 32 -6.82 11.03 5.69
C SER A 32 -7.63 10.05 4.85
N TYR A 33 -8.78 10.51 4.35
CA TYR A 33 -9.58 9.79 3.37
C TYR A 33 -8.75 9.38 2.13
N PHE A 34 -7.89 10.26 1.64
CA PHE A 34 -7.08 9.99 0.45
C PHE A 34 -6.05 8.88 0.71
N CYS A 35 -5.39 8.89 1.86
CA CYS A 35 -4.45 7.83 2.23
C CYS A 35 -5.14 6.47 2.35
N LEU A 36 -6.31 6.42 2.99
CA LEU A 36 -7.09 5.18 3.12
C LEU A 36 -7.56 4.65 1.77
N ARG A 37 -8.00 5.54 0.87
CA ARG A 37 -8.41 5.18 -0.48
C ARG A 37 -7.22 4.66 -1.31
N GLU A 38 -6.09 5.37 -1.31
CA GLU A 38 -4.88 4.96 -2.03
C GLU A 38 -4.34 3.61 -1.53
N LEU A 39 -4.30 3.40 -0.21
CA LEU A 39 -3.97 2.10 0.38
C LEU A 39 -4.92 1.00 -0.12
N THR A 40 -6.22 1.29 -0.13
CA THR A 40 -7.23 0.33 -0.59
C THR A 40 -7.01 -0.03 -2.04
N THR A 41 -6.82 0.96 -2.92
CA THR A 41 -6.53 0.72 -4.34
C THR A 41 -5.24 -0.08 -4.52
N LEU A 42 -4.23 0.17 -3.70
CA LEU A 42 -2.97 -0.56 -3.74
C LEU A 42 -3.14 -2.04 -3.34
N MET A 43 -3.88 -2.30 -2.26
CA MET A 43 -4.16 -3.66 -1.78
C MET A 43 -5.06 -4.44 -2.75
N GLU A 44 -6.11 -3.80 -3.30
CA GLU A 44 -7.00 -4.41 -4.30
C GLU A 44 -6.31 -4.71 -5.63
N SER A 45 -5.22 -4.01 -5.93
CA SER A 45 -4.43 -4.26 -7.14
C SER A 45 -3.52 -5.49 -7.02
N GLU A 46 -3.61 -6.23 -5.90
CA GLU A 46 -2.84 -7.44 -5.59
C GLU A 46 -1.32 -7.25 -5.76
N LYS A 47 -0.86 -6.01 -5.57
CA LYS A 47 0.55 -5.66 -5.68
C LYS A 47 1.30 -6.06 -4.42
N LYS A 48 2.60 -6.28 -4.54
CA LYS A 48 3.45 -6.42 -3.36
C LYS A 48 3.49 -5.09 -2.61
N VAL A 49 2.95 -5.06 -1.40
CA VAL A 49 3.00 -3.90 -0.51
C VAL A 49 4.06 -4.08 0.56
N ILE A 50 4.84 -3.02 0.80
CA ILE A 50 5.83 -2.91 1.88
C ILE A 50 5.34 -1.85 2.86
N PRO A 51 4.79 -2.23 4.02
CA PRO A 51 4.36 -1.28 5.03
C PRO A 51 5.57 -0.76 5.83
N ILE A 52 5.60 0.54 6.09
CA ILE A 52 6.57 1.21 6.95
C ILE A 52 5.79 1.95 8.03
N PHE A 53 5.96 1.58 9.28
CA PHE A 53 5.27 2.14 10.44
C PHE A 53 6.17 3.17 11.11
N VAL A 54 5.90 4.45 10.90
CA VAL A 54 6.64 5.58 11.45
C VAL A 54 5.91 6.12 12.68
N ASP A 55 6.54 6.01 13.84
CA ASP A 55 6.02 6.47 15.13
C ASP A 55 4.65 5.90 15.55
N ILE A 56 4.27 4.77 14.95
CA ILE A 56 3.04 4.04 15.27
C ILE A 56 3.29 2.54 15.29
N LYS A 57 2.43 1.80 16.00
CA LYS A 57 2.38 0.33 15.94
C LYS A 57 1.33 -0.13 14.92
N PRO A 58 1.51 -1.30 14.28
CA PRO A 58 0.48 -1.88 13.41
C PRO A 58 -0.90 -1.98 14.09
N SER A 59 -0.93 -2.33 15.38
CA SER A 59 -2.17 -2.42 16.17
C SER A 59 -2.97 -1.12 16.28
N GLU A 60 -2.34 0.02 15.99
CA GLU A 60 -2.97 1.35 16.02
C GLU A 60 -3.69 1.69 14.71
N LEU A 61 -3.45 0.93 13.64
CA LEU A 61 -4.14 1.11 12.36
C LEU A 61 -5.64 0.79 12.49
N ARG A 62 -6.48 1.82 12.40
CA ARG A 62 -7.94 1.68 12.38
C ARG A 62 -8.56 2.89 11.74
N VAL A 63 -9.71 2.70 11.07
CA VAL A 63 -10.53 3.83 10.64
C VAL A 63 -11.03 4.56 11.89
N MET A 64 -10.76 5.87 11.98
CA MET A 64 -11.16 6.71 13.11
C MET A 64 -12.65 7.01 13.02
N ASP A 65 -13.41 6.62 14.05
CA ASP A 65 -14.83 6.99 14.19
C ASP A 65 -15.00 8.37 14.82
N ASN A 66 -14.92 9.39 13.97
CA ASN A 66 -15.16 10.79 14.31
C ASN A 66 -16.47 11.32 13.69
N GLY A 67 -17.41 10.44 13.30
CA GLY A 67 -18.63 10.84 12.60
C GLY A 67 -18.50 10.98 11.08
N SER A 68 -17.32 10.72 10.51
CA SER A 68 -17.09 10.63 9.05
C SER A 68 -17.89 9.53 8.35
N TYR A 69 -18.46 8.60 9.11
CA TYR A 69 -19.26 7.45 8.66
C TYR A 69 -20.58 7.86 8.01
N VAL A 70 -21.08 9.06 8.30
CA VAL A 70 -22.29 9.60 7.63
C VAL A 70 -21.96 10.07 6.22
N VAL A 71 -20.70 10.45 5.97
CA VAL A 71 -20.21 10.95 4.68
C VAL A 71 -19.63 9.82 3.83
N ILE A 72 -18.99 8.84 4.46
CA ILE A 72 -18.35 7.68 3.82
C ILE A 72 -19.36 6.53 3.76
N GLY A 73 -19.64 6.01 2.55
CA GLY A 73 -20.59 4.90 2.39
C GLY A 73 -20.12 3.62 3.10
N VAL A 74 -21.07 2.80 3.57
CA VAL A 74 -20.79 1.54 4.31
C VAL A 74 -19.83 0.60 3.55
N GLN A 75 -19.97 0.51 2.22
CA GLN A 75 -19.11 -0.32 1.38
C GLN A 75 -17.66 0.20 1.36
N GLU A 76 -17.47 1.52 1.28
CA GLU A 76 -16.15 2.14 1.25
C GLU A 76 -15.44 2.00 2.61
N LEU A 77 -16.18 2.22 3.69
CA LEU A 77 -15.67 1.96 5.04
C LEU A 77 -15.19 0.51 5.22
N GLN A 78 -15.93 -0.46 4.69
CA GLN A 78 -15.55 -1.86 4.79
C GLN A 78 -14.25 -2.15 4.02
N ARG A 79 -14.07 -1.52 2.84
CA ARG A 79 -12.84 -1.60 2.06
C ARG A 79 -11.65 -1.01 2.81
N PHE A 80 -11.82 0.16 3.45
CA PHE A 80 -10.78 0.78 4.26
C PHE A 80 -10.37 -0.10 5.44
N ARG A 81 -11.35 -0.69 6.14
CA ARG A 81 -11.10 -1.62 7.25
C ARG A 81 -10.32 -2.84 6.79
N TRP A 82 -10.72 -3.44 5.67
CA TRP A 82 -10.02 -4.59 5.10
C TRP A 82 -8.58 -4.23 4.72
N ALA A 83 -8.36 -3.13 4.01
CA ALA A 83 -7.02 -2.74 3.56
C ALA A 83 -6.07 -2.46 4.74
N LEU A 84 -6.57 -1.81 5.81
CA LEU A 84 -5.80 -1.62 7.04
C LEU A 84 -5.53 -2.94 7.75
N GLU A 85 -6.48 -3.88 7.78
CA GLU A 85 -6.29 -5.18 8.41
C GLU A 85 -5.22 -6.02 7.68
N GLU A 86 -5.26 -6.05 6.35
CA GLU A 86 -4.21 -6.68 5.53
C GLU A 86 -2.84 -6.04 5.79
N ALA A 87 -2.79 -4.71 5.90
CA ALA A 87 -1.55 -3.99 6.19
C ALA A 87 -0.95 -4.36 7.55
N LYS A 88 -1.78 -4.61 8.57
CA LYS A 88 -1.31 -5.00 9.92
C LYS A 88 -0.55 -6.31 9.93
N TYR A 89 -1.02 -7.29 9.15
CA TYR A 89 -0.45 -8.63 9.11
C TYR A 89 0.60 -8.79 8.01
N THR A 90 0.84 -7.74 7.23
CA THR A 90 1.93 -7.71 6.26
C THR A 90 3.25 -7.37 6.97
N VAL A 91 4.28 -8.19 6.77
CA VAL A 91 5.62 -7.93 7.30
C VAL A 91 6.15 -6.60 6.77
N GLY A 92 6.50 -5.70 7.70
CA GLY A 92 6.94 -4.34 7.40
C GLY A 92 8.18 -3.91 8.17
N LEU A 93 8.51 -2.62 8.00
CA LEU A 93 9.56 -1.94 8.76
C LEU A 93 8.93 -1.03 9.80
N THR A 94 9.52 -0.95 10.99
CA THR A 94 9.14 0.03 12.01
C THR A 94 10.24 1.07 12.14
N PHE A 95 9.87 2.33 12.35
CA PHE A 95 10.80 3.43 12.46
C PHE A 95 10.35 4.43 13.53
N ASP A 96 11.30 4.83 14.37
CA ASP A 96 11.16 5.92 15.34
C ASP A 96 11.84 7.15 14.73
N SER A 97 11.08 8.17 14.38
CA SER A 97 11.61 9.36 13.70
C SER A 97 12.45 10.27 14.61
N TYR A 98 12.34 10.10 15.92
CA TYR A 98 13.06 10.91 16.91
C TYR A 98 14.44 10.34 17.21
N ASN A 99 14.55 9.02 17.26
CA ASN A 99 15.78 8.33 17.69
C ASN A 99 16.41 7.45 16.59
N GLY A 100 15.73 7.23 15.47
CA GLY A 100 16.14 6.30 14.43
C GLY A 100 17.21 6.83 13.49
N ASP A 101 17.95 5.90 12.88
CA ASP A 101 18.89 6.18 11.81
C ASP A 101 18.17 6.16 10.45
N TRP A 102 18.03 7.33 9.84
CA TRP A 102 17.41 7.48 8.52
C TRP A 102 18.18 6.75 7.41
N SER A 103 19.51 6.67 7.51
CA SER A 103 20.33 5.97 6.53
C SER A 103 20.08 4.46 6.60
N ASP A 104 19.93 3.90 7.80
CA ASP A 104 19.54 2.50 7.98
C ASP A 104 18.15 2.23 7.41
N LEU A 105 17.16 3.09 7.72
CA LEU A 105 15.80 2.95 7.19
C LEU A 105 15.80 2.94 5.66
N ILE A 106 16.45 3.92 5.04
CA ILE A 106 16.51 4.03 3.57
C ILE A 106 17.18 2.79 2.99
N THR A 107 18.33 2.37 3.55
CA THR A 107 19.08 1.20 3.08
C THR A 107 18.23 -0.07 3.16
N ARG A 108 17.58 -0.32 4.30
CA ARG A 108 16.70 -1.48 4.49
C ARG A 108 15.50 -1.46 3.57
N THR A 109 14.87 -0.30 3.41
CA THR A 109 13.73 -0.13 2.51
C THR A 109 14.14 -0.42 1.06
N SER A 110 15.25 0.17 0.59
CA SER A 110 15.77 -0.08 -0.75
C SER A 110 16.07 -1.55 -0.99
N ASN A 111 16.69 -2.25 -0.03
CA ASN A 111 16.96 -3.69 -0.16
C ASN A 111 15.66 -4.51 -0.30
N VAL A 112 14.66 -4.26 0.54
CA VAL A 112 13.37 -4.97 0.47
C VAL A 112 12.65 -4.69 -0.86
N VAL A 113 12.73 -3.45 -1.36
CA VAL A 113 12.17 -3.09 -2.68
C VAL A 113 12.88 -3.85 -3.80
N MET A 114 14.21 -3.86 -3.81
CA MET A 114 14.99 -4.56 -4.84
C MET A 114 14.71 -6.06 -4.84
N GLU A 115 14.67 -6.69 -3.66
CA GLU A 115 14.29 -8.11 -3.54
C GLU A 115 12.87 -8.39 -4.03
N SER A 116 11.93 -7.48 -3.73
CA SER A 116 10.54 -7.61 -4.16
C SER A 116 10.42 -7.49 -5.68
N LEU A 117 11.12 -6.55 -6.30
CA LEU A 117 11.15 -6.39 -7.76
C LEU A 117 11.70 -7.64 -8.46
N ILE A 118 12.79 -8.22 -7.94
CA ILE A 118 13.37 -9.46 -8.48
C ILE A 118 12.37 -10.63 -8.42
N LYS A 119 11.58 -10.73 -7.33
CA LYS A 119 10.57 -11.79 -7.18
C LYS A 119 9.42 -11.60 -8.17
N VAL A 120 8.88 -10.39 -8.26
CA VAL A 120 7.77 -10.04 -9.16
C VAL A 120 8.16 -10.27 -10.63
N ASP A 121 9.37 -9.89 -11.04
CA ASP A 121 9.84 -10.08 -12.43
C ASP A 121 10.03 -11.56 -12.78
N LYS A 122 10.45 -12.39 -11.81
CA LYS A 122 10.53 -13.84 -12.03
C LYS A 122 9.14 -14.44 -12.20
N GLU A 123 8.20 -14.11 -11.32
CA GLU A 123 6.81 -14.61 -11.36
C GLU A 123 6.12 -14.24 -12.67
N GLY A 124 6.28 -13.01 -13.16
CA GLY A 124 5.76 -12.59 -14.46
C GLY A 124 6.30 -13.43 -15.62
N GLY A 125 7.61 -13.69 -15.64
CA GLY A 125 8.23 -14.51 -16.68
C GLY A 125 7.73 -15.96 -16.73
N TRP A 126 7.37 -16.56 -15.58
CA TRP A 126 6.76 -17.88 -15.55
C TRP A 126 5.34 -17.89 -16.12
N VAL A 127 4.54 -16.87 -15.81
CA VAL A 127 3.17 -16.73 -16.32
C VAL A 127 3.19 -16.56 -17.84
N ASP A 128 4.03 -15.66 -18.36
CA ASP A 128 4.16 -15.41 -19.80
C ASP A 128 4.57 -16.70 -20.55
N MET A 129 5.56 -17.42 -20.02
CA MET A 129 6.02 -18.70 -20.61
C MET A 129 4.93 -19.79 -20.59
N MET A 130 4.11 -19.86 -19.53
CA MET A 130 2.99 -20.81 -19.45
C MET A 130 1.80 -20.42 -20.35
N GLU A 131 1.60 -19.14 -20.63
CA GLU A 131 0.59 -18.68 -21.59
C GLU A 131 1.01 -18.90 -23.04
N GLU A 132 2.29 -18.69 -23.36
CA GLU A 132 2.85 -19.02 -24.68
C GLU A 132 2.81 -20.52 -24.94
N GLY A 133 3.20 -21.35 -23.96
CA GLY A 133 3.16 -22.82 -24.10
C GLY A 133 1.76 -23.38 -24.38
N ARG A 134 0.70 -22.79 -23.80
CA ARG A 134 -0.71 -23.18 -24.05
C ARG A 134 -1.29 -22.66 -25.36
N ARG A 135 -0.62 -21.72 -26.06
CA ARG A 135 -1.10 -21.17 -27.34
C ARG A 135 -0.70 -22.05 -28.53
N TYR A 136 0.22 -23.00 -28.34
CA TYR A 136 0.74 -23.91 -29.37
C TYR A 136 0.29 -25.37 -29.20
N GLU A 137 -0.65 -25.64 -28.28
CA GLU A 137 -1.38 -26.91 -28.14
C GLU A 137 -2.82 -26.76 -28.67
#